data_AF-A0A0D8XXU8-F1
#
_entry.id   AF-A0A0D8XXU8-F1
#
_cell.length_a   1.000
_cell.length_b   1.000
_cell.length_c   1.000
_cell.angle_alpha   90.00
_cell.angle_beta   90.00
_cell.angle_gamma   90.00
#
_symmetry.space_group_name_H-M   'P 1'
#
loop_
_entity.id
_entity.type
_entity.pdbx_description
1 polymer ?
#
loop_
_entity_poly.entity_id
_entity_poly.type
_entity_poly.pdbx_seq_one_letter_code
_entity_poly.pdbx_strand_id
1 'polypeptide(L)'
;MRDKIMSESWCGRQPVTFTLHSQMNSLDQQKVFDSVGPGERKVILSTNIAEASLTIDDVVFVIDCGKVKEKTYDHTSRISQLKVTWIAKSNAEQRAGRAGRCREGFCFRLYSVEDYDAMLATQMAEMQRTAIHDVCLHAKMFAPENMTVKQFLQMAPEPPLADSVDKSMAFLEVRLIFPSLFCSTFSLSFF
;
A
#
# COMPACT_ATOMS: atom_id res chain seq x y z
N MET A 1 -18.83 -17.56 -13.16
CA MET A 1 -19.14 -16.10 -13.12
C MET A 1 -18.65 -15.40 -14.39
N ARG A 2 -17.43 -15.67 -14.87
CA ARG A 2 -16.96 -15.27 -16.23
C ARG A 2 -17.94 -15.64 -17.35
N ASP A 3 -18.44 -16.87 -17.32
CA ASP A 3 -19.22 -17.42 -18.43
C ASP A 3 -20.62 -16.81 -18.56
N LYS A 4 -21.20 -16.28 -17.48
CA LYS A 4 -22.51 -15.61 -17.50
C LYS A 4 -22.45 -14.18 -18.02
N ILE A 5 -21.30 -13.50 -17.89
CA ILE A 5 -21.12 -12.14 -18.41
C ILE A 5 -20.97 -12.17 -19.94
N MET A 6 -20.43 -13.27 -20.49
CA MET A 6 -20.19 -13.41 -21.93
C MET A 6 -21.41 -13.92 -22.71
N SER A 7 -22.44 -14.47 -22.03
CA SER A 7 -23.57 -15.16 -22.68
C SER A 7 -24.79 -14.28 -22.95
N GLU A 8 -24.86 -13.06 -22.42
CA GLU A 8 -25.94 -12.12 -22.70
C GLU A 8 -25.50 -11.12 -23.77
N SER A 9 -26.32 -10.95 -24.81
CA SER A 9 -26.10 -9.97 -25.86
C SER A 9 -26.16 -8.54 -25.28
N TRP A 10 -25.00 -8.03 -24.87
CA TRP A 10 -24.84 -6.65 -24.45
C TRP A 10 -25.12 -5.72 -25.62
N CYS A 11 -26.15 -4.87 -25.50
CA CYS A 11 -26.51 -3.85 -26.48
C CYS A 11 -25.53 -2.64 -26.47
N GLY A 12 -24.37 -2.76 -25.83
CA GLY A 12 -23.40 -1.69 -25.58
C GLY A 12 -21.99 -2.02 -26.10
N ARG A 13 -21.03 -1.13 -25.79
CA ARG A 13 -19.61 -1.36 -26.10
C ARG A 13 -19.10 -2.64 -25.45
N GLN A 14 -18.32 -3.44 -26.17
CA GLN A 14 -17.76 -4.70 -25.69
C GLN A 14 -16.70 -4.45 -24.60
N PRO A 15 -16.81 -5.04 -23.39
CA PRO A 15 -15.86 -4.80 -22.32
C PRO A 15 -14.55 -5.59 -22.54
N VAL A 16 -13.41 -4.90 -22.52
CA VAL A 16 -12.08 -5.50 -22.49
C VAL A 16 -11.51 -5.33 -21.08
N THR A 17 -11.32 -6.45 -20.39
CA THR A 17 -10.94 -6.44 -18.97
C THR A 17 -9.44 -6.61 -18.78
N PHE A 18 -8.85 -5.67 -18.05
CA PHE A 18 -7.47 -5.70 -17.58
C PHE A 18 -7.44 -5.91 -16.08
N THR A 19 -6.47 -6.67 -15.58
CA THR A 19 -6.21 -6.81 -14.15
C THR A 19 -4.93 -6.07 -13.79
N LEU A 20 -4.89 -5.42 -12.63
CA LEU A 20 -3.73 -4.67 -12.19
C LEU A 20 -3.46 -4.88 -10.70
N HIS A 21 -2.36 -5.57 -10.40
CA HIS A 21 -1.94 -5.94 -9.05
C HIS A 21 -0.42 -5.82 -8.91
N SER A 22 0.06 -5.43 -7.72
CA SER A 22 1.49 -5.15 -7.47
C SER A 22 2.42 -6.34 -7.67
N GLN A 23 1.91 -7.56 -7.57
CA GLN A 23 2.66 -8.80 -7.80
C GLN A 23 2.69 -9.26 -9.27
N MET A 24 2.03 -8.54 -10.18
CA MET A 24 2.11 -8.85 -11.61
C MET A 24 3.47 -8.45 -12.17
N ASN A 25 3.95 -9.16 -13.19
CA ASN A 25 5.16 -8.75 -13.90
C ASN A 25 4.96 -7.39 -14.59
N SER A 26 6.05 -6.65 -14.81
CA SER A 26 5.98 -5.30 -15.36
C SER A 26 5.37 -5.24 -16.76
N LEU A 27 5.58 -6.27 -17.59
CA LEU A 27 5.01 -6.33 -18.95
C LEU A 27 3.49 -6.44 -18.91
N ASP A 28 2.93 -7.22 -18.00
CA ASP A 28 1.48 -7.37 -17.82
C ASP A 28 0.86 -6.13 -17.20
N GLN A 29 1.56 -5.44 -16.30
CA GLN A 29 1.11 -4.14 -15.79
C GLN A 29 1.06 -3.10 -16.91
N GLN A 30 1.99 -3.15 -17.87
CA GLN A 30 2.04 -2.19 -18.99
C GLN A 30 0.86 -2.32 -19.96
N LYS A 31 0.25 -3.49 -20.10
CA LYS A 31 -0.93 -3.71 -20.97
C LYS A 31 -2.10 -2.78 -20.61
N VAL A 32 -2.15 -2.31 -19.36
CA VAL A 32 -3.18 -1.38 -18.91
C VAL A 32 -3.06 0.01 -19.57
N PHE A 33 -1.94 0.35 -20.21
CA PHE A 33 -1.76 1.62 -20.92
C PHE A 33 -2.19 1.54 -22.38
N ASP A 34 -2.38 0.34 -22.91
CA ASP A 34 -2.83 0.17 -24.29
C ASP A 34 -4.25 0.70 -24.46
N SER A 35 -4.51 1.29 -25.63
CA SER A 35 -5.85 1.72 -26.04
C SER A 35 -6.65 0.52 -26.54
N VAL A 36 -7.95 0.51 -26.25
CA VAL A 36 -8.88 -0.51 -26.77
C VAL A 36 -9.45 -0.07 -28.13
N GLY A 37 -9.93 -1.04 -28.92
CA GLY A 37 -10.44 -0.79 -30.26
C GLY A 37 -11.75 0.00 -30.30
N PRO A 38 -12.16 0.49 -31.48
CA PRO A 38 -13.48 1.11 -31.67
C PRO A 38 -14.59 0.13 -31.29
N GLY A 39 -15.62 0.62 -30.59
CA GLY A 39 -16.73 -0.22 -30.10
C GLY A 39 -16.41 -1.00 -28.82
N GLU A 40 -15.19 -0.94 -28.30
CA GLU A 40 -14.81 -1.56 -27.04
C GLU A 40 -14.81 -0.55 -25.88
N ARG A 41 -14.83 -1.07 -24.66
CA ARG A 41 -14.70 -0.32 -23.41
C ARG A 41 -13.65 -0.99 -22.52
N LYS A 42 -12.62 -0.24 -22.19
CA LYS A 42 -11.60 -0.64 -21.24
C LYS A 42 -12.17 -0.71 -19.82
N VAL A 43 -11.96 -1.84 -19.14
CA VAL A 43 -12.35 -2.06 -17.75
C VAL A 43 -11.12 -2.54 -17.00
N ILE A 44 -10.72 -1.82 -15.96
CA ILE A 44 -9.51 -2.12 -15.19
C ILE A 44 -9.93 -2.55 -13.78
N LEU A 45 -9.59 -3.79 -13.43
CA LEU A 45 -9.77 -4.31 -12.07
C LEU A 45 -8.45 -4.15 -11.33
N SER A 46 -8.39 -3.23 -10.37
CA SER A 46 -7.15 -2.92 -9.66
C SER A 46 -7.29 -2.96 -8.14
N THR A 47 -6.17 -3.16 -7.46
CA THR A 47 -6.00 -2.84 -6.03
C THR A 47 -5.62 -1.37 -5.86
N ASN A 48 -5.19 -0.99 -4.67
CA ASN A 48 -4.65 0.35 -4.38
C ASN A 48 -3.38 0.72 -5.19
N ILE A 49 -2.83 -0.17 -6.03
CA ILE A 49 -1.71 0.20 -6.93
C ILE A 49 -2.12 1.28 -7.95
N ALA A 50 -3.36 1.26 -8.43
CA ALA A 50 -3.88 2.30 -9.33
C ALA A 50 -4.14 3.63 -8.60
N GLU A 51 -4.20 3.63 -7.26
CA GLU A 51 -4.43 4.83 -6.46
C GLU A 51 -3.20 5.74 -6.42
N ALA A 52 -2.00 5.18 -6.38
CA ALA A 52 -0.76 5.94 -6.17
C ALA A 52 0.32 5.71 -7.24
N SER A 53 0.49 4.47 -7.72
CA SER A 53 1.71 4.08 -8.44
C SER A 53 1.61 4.19 -9.96
N LEU A 54 0.40 4.30 -10.53
CA LEU A 54 0.20 4.33 -11.98
C LEU A 54 -0.78 5.43 -12.39
N THR A 55 -0.45 6.15 -13.45
CA THR A 55 -1.26 7.22 -14.03
C THR A 55 -1.88 6.75 -15.34
N ILE A 56 -3.13 6.33 -15.29
CA ILE A 56 -3.90 5.91 -16.47
C ILE A 56 -4.80 7.08 -16.87
N ASP A 57 -4.47 7.75 -17.97
CA ASP A 57 -5.06 9.04 -18.31
C ASP A 57 -6.50 8.93 -18.86
N ASP A 58 -6.88 7.78 -19.43
CA ASP A 58 -8.18 7.56 -20.08
C ASP A 58 -9.32 7.15 -19.14
N VAL A 59 -9.10 7.19 -17.82
CA VAL A 59 -10.11 6.82 -16.81
C VAL A 59 -11.16 7.93 -16.64
N VAL A 60 -12.41 7.58 -16.93
CA VAL A 60 -13.59 8.46 -16.78
C VAL A 60 -14.50 8.01 -15.65
N PHE A 61 -14.52 6.71 -15.35
CA PHE A 61 -15.37 6.12 -14.34
C PHE A 61 -14.53 5.37 -13.32
N VAL A 62 -14.67 5.73 -12.05
CA VAL A 62 -14.07 5.01 -10.92
C VAL A 62 -15.19 4.35 -10.13
N ILE A 63 -15.02 3.07 -9.83
CA ILE A 63 -15.91 2.32 -8.94
C ILE A 63 -15.10 1.97 -7.70
N ASP A 64 -15.38 2.64 -6.60
CA ASP A 64 -14.66 2.49 -5.33
C ASP A 64 -15.45 1.64 -4.34
N CYS A 65 -14.91 0.47 -4.00
CA CYS A 65 -15.51 -0.42 -3.01
C CYS A 65 -15.26 0.02 -1.55
N GLY A 66 -14.41 1.03 -1.31
CA GLY A 66 -14.10 1.53 0.02
C GLY A 66 -13.21 0.61 0.85
N LYS A 67 -12.73 -0.50 0.29
CA LYS A 67 -11.91 -1.49 1.00
C LYS A 67 -10.49 -1.54 0.46
N VAL A 68 -9.58 -1.94 1.33
CA VAL A 68 -8.18 -2.23 1.02
C VAL A 68 -7.75 -3.47 1.80
N LYS A 69 -6.77 -4.20 1.26
CA LYS A 69 -6.17 -5.34 1.94
C LYS A 69 -4.80 -4.92 2.47
N GLU A 70 -4.68 -4.80 3.78
CA GLU A 70 -3.52 -4.20 4.45
C GLU A 70 -2.82 -5.19 5.37
N LYS A 71 -1.49 -5.10 5.40
CA LYS A 71 -0.67 -5.88 6.34
C LYS A 71 -0.73 -5.20 7.71
N THR A 72 -1.13 -5.95 8.71
CA THR A 72 -1.16 -5.52 10.11
C THR A 72 -0.27 -6.43 10.93
N TYR A 73 0.42 -5.89 11.92
CA TYR A 73 1.29 -6.65 12.82
C TYR A 73 0.89 -6.42 14.28
N ASP A 74 0.73 -7.52 15.01
CA ASP A 74 0.57 -7.48 16.46
C ASP A 74 1.91 -7.82 17.12
N HIS A 75 2.51 -6.82 17.79
CA HIS A 75 3.79 -6.98 18.48
C HIS A 75 3.73 -7.91 19.69
N THR A 76 2.56 -8.13 20.28
CA THR A 76 2.39 -9.01 21.43
C THR A 76 2.38 -10.48 21.00
N SER A 77 1.55 -10.83 20.01
CA SER A 77 1.51 -12.19 19.46
C SER A 77 2.64 -12.48 18.45
N ARG A 78 3.29 -11.44 17.93
CA ARG A 78 4.30 -11.47 16.87
C ARG A 78 3.77 -12.01 15.54
N ILE A 79 2.49 -11.79 15.25
CA ILE A 79 1.82 -12.31 14.06
C ILE A 79 1.61 -11.17 13.04
N SER A 80 2.08 -11.39 11.81
CA SER A 80 1.68 -10.59 10.65
C SER A 80 0.41 -11.17 10.04
N GLN A 81 -0.59 -10.32 9.80
CA GLN A 81 -1.85 -10.70 9.17
C GLN A 81 -2.17 -9.76 8.02
N LEU A 82 -2.92 -10.26 7.05
CA LEU A 82 -3.39 -9.49 5.91
C LEU A 82 -4.91 -9.35 6.02
N LYS A 83 -5.36 -8.17 6.44
CA LYS A 83 -6.78 -7.91 6.77
C LYS A 83 -7.42 -7.03 5.71
N VAL A 84 -8.70 -7.27 5.44
CA VAL A 84 -9.51 -6.36 4.64
C VAL A 84 -10.08 -5.30 5.57
N THR A 85 -9.73 -4.04 5.33
CA THR A 85 -10.08 -2.88 6.15
C THR A 85 -10.77 -1.83 5.29
N TRP A 86 -11.46 -0.88 5.94
CA TRP A 86 -11.92 0.33 5.28
C TRP A 86 -10.73 1.22 4.93
N ILE A 87 -10.82 1.91 3.80
CA ILE A 87 -9.85 2.94 3.42
C ILE A 87 -10.03 4.21 4.28
N ALA A 88 -9.06 5.12 4.25
CA ALA A 88 -9.25 6.46 4.81
C ALA A 88 -9.96 7.38 3.80
N LYS A 89 -10.54 8.48 4.29
CA LYS A 89 -11.15 9.53 3.46
C LYS A 89 -10.16 10.05 2.42
N SER A 90 -8.90 10.26 2.79
CA SER A 90 -7.85 10.66 1.85
C SER A 90 -7.66 9.69 0.69
N ASN A 91 -7.79 8.39 0.91
CA ASN A 91 -7.69 7.39 -0.17
C ASN A 91 -8.91 7.47 -1.10
N ALA A 92 -10.11 7.64 -0.56
CA ALA A 92 -11.32 7.80 -1.34
C ALA A 92 -11.25 9.03 -2.27
N GLU A 93 -10.68 10.14 -1.78
CA GLU A 93 -10.43 11.34 -2.59
C GLU A 93 -9.36 11.10 -3.66
N GLN A 94 -8.26 10.40 -3.33
CA GLN A 94 -7.24 10.04 -4.32
C GLN A 94 -7.82 9.15 -5.43
N ARG A 95 -8.67 8.18 -5.09
CA ARG A 95 -9.38 7.33 -6.05
C ARG A 95 -10.31 8.15 -6.93
N ALA A 96 -11.10 9.04 -6.33
CA ALA A 96 -11.99 9.93 -7.08
C ALA A 96 -11.22 10.80 -8.08
N GLY A 97 -10.05 11.32 -7.69
CA GLY A 97 -9.16 12.10 -8.56
C GLY A 97 -8.53 11.33 -9.72
N ARG A 98 -8.71 10.00 -9.81
CA ARG A 98 -8.33 9.21 -10.99
C ARG A 98 -9.33 9.35 -12.13
N ALA A 99 -10.60 9.66 -11.84
CA ALA A 99 -11.53 10.15 -12.83
C ALA A 99 -11.33 11.68 -12.98
N GLY A 100 -11.54 12.22 -14.19
CA GLY A 100 -11.55 13.68 -14.37
C GLY A 100 -10.30 14.28 -15.01
N ARG A 101 -9.26 13.49 -15.34
CA ARG A 101 -7.99 14.04 -15.85
C ARG A 101 -8.08 14.57 -17.29
N CYS A 102 -8.70 13.80 -18.19
CA CYS A 102 -8.83 14.19 -19.60
C CYS A 102 -10.19 14.79 -19.96
N ARG A 103 -11.22 14.54 -19.15
CA ARG A 103 -12.60 15.02 -19.32
C ARG A 103 -13.35 14.83 -18.00
N GLU A 104 -14.53 15.43 -17.89
CA GLU A 104 -15.44 15.19 -16.76
C GLU A 104 -15.60 13.70 -16.49
N GLY A 105 -15.46 13.31 -15.23
CA GLY A 105 -15.48 11.93 -14.78
C GLY A 105 -16.35 11.73 -13.55
N PHE A 106 -16.69 10.47 -13.29
CA PHE A 106 -17.58 10.07 -12.20
C PHE A 106 -16.89 9.07 -11.28
N CYS A 107 -17.09 9.24 -9.98
CA CYS A 107 -16.67 8.29 -8.96
C CYS A 107 -17.89 7.72 -8.25
N PHE A 108 -18.09 6.41 -8.34
CA PHE A 108 -19.17 5.69 -7.68
C PHE A 108 -18.61 4.99 -6.44
N ARG A 109 -19.05 5.43 -5.26
CA ARG A 109 -18.68 4.84 -3.97
C ARG A 109 -19.71 3.76 -3.59
N LEU A 110 -19.25 2.55 -3.31
CA LEU A 110 -20.11 1.40 -2.96
C LEU A 110 -20.30 1.25 -1.44
N TYR A 111 -20.38 2.37 -0.74
CA TYR A 111 -20.52 2.47 0.71
C TYR A 111 -21.38 3.69 1.06
N SER A 112 -22.02 3.67 2.22
CA SER A 112 -22.94 4.74 2.62
C SER A 112 -22.20 6.01 3.04
N VAL A 113 -22.93 7.11 3.19
CA VAL A 113 -22.37 8.37 3.70
C VAL A 113 -21.93 8.19 5.15
N GLU A 114 -22.69 7.43 5.94
CA GLU A 114 -22.37 7.11 7.33
C GLU A 114 -21.08 6.29 7.43
N ASP A 115 -20.89 5.29 6.55
CA ASP A 115 -19.65 4.51 6.47
C ASP A 115 -18.47 5.42 6.12
N TYR A 116 -18.62 6.31 5.13
CA TYR A 116 -17.59 7.28 4.77
C TYR A 116 -17.25 8.21 5.93
N ASP A 117 -18.25 8.71 6.65
CA ASP A 117 -18.05 9.63 7.76
C ASP A 117 -17.32 8.98 8.94
N ALA A 118 -17.53 7.67 9.15
CA ALA A 118 -16.82 6.86 10.13
C ALA A 118 -15.36 6.50 9.73
N MET A 119 -14.95 6.70 8.47
CA MET A 119 -13.57 6.45 8.03
C MET A 119 -12.60 7.47 8.66
N LEU A 120 -11.37 7.02 8.90
CA LEU A 120 -10.27 7.90 9.32
C LEU A 120 -10.01 8.97 8.26
N ALA A 121 -9.58 10.15 8.68
CA ALA A 121 -9.25 11.24 7.75
C ALA A 121 -8.08 10.85 6.83
N THR A 122 -7.03 10.29 7.41
CA THR A 122 -5.83 9.81 6.71
C THR A 122 -5.51 8.38 7.11
N GLN A 123 -4.81 7.68 6.22
CA GLN A 123 -4.34 6.33 6.48
C GLN A 123 -3.21 6.37 7.51
N MET A 124 -3.26 5.47 8.49
CA MET A 124 -2.23 5.35 9.52
C MET A 124 -0.86 5.04 8.89
N ALA A 125 0.20 5.62 9.42
CA ALA A 125 1.57 5.39 8.96
C ALA A 125 1.90 3.89 8.91
N GLU A 126 2.64 3.45 7.88
CA GLU A 126 3.07 2.06 7.78
C GLU A 126 3.85 1.58 9.01
N MET A 127 4.74 2.42 9.55
CA MET A 127 5.55 2.08 10.72
C MET A 127 4.76 1.92 12.03
N GLN A 128 3.50 2.36 12.06
CA GLN A 128 2.63 2.20 13.23
C GLN A 128 1.78 0.92 13.18
N ARG A 129 1.76 0.23 12.04
CA ARG A 129 0.85 -0.90 11.79
C ARG A 129 1.53 -2.15 11.23
N THR A 130 2.76 -2.07 10.77
CA THR A 130 3.55 -3.21 10.30
C THR A 130 4.69 -3.55 11.26
N ALA A 131 5.35 -4.69 11.03
CA ALA A 131 6.52 -5.08 11.81
C ALA A 131 7.69 -4.15 11.46
N ILE A 132 8.27 -3.50 12.47
CA ILE A 132 9.34 -2.50 12.30
C ILE A 132 10.74 -3.05 12.55
N HIS A 133 10.95 -4.37 12.46
CA HIS A 133 12.28 -4.97 12.72
C HIS A 133 13.36 -4.41 11.78
N ASP A 134 13.09 -4.37 10.48
CA ASP A 134 14.03 -3.84 9.50
C ASP A 134 14.24 -2.33 9.68
N VAL A 135 13.19 -1.61 10.08
CA VAL A 135 13.28 -0.18 10.41
C VAL A 135 14.17 0.04 11.63
N CYS A 136 14.04 -0.76 12.68
CA CYS A 136 14.91 -0.71 13.86
C CYS A 136 16.37 -1.06 13.53
N LEU A 137 16.59 -2.03 12.64
CA LEU A 137 17.93 -2.40 12.18
C LEU A 137 18.57 -1.25 11.39
N HIS A 138 17.86 -0.66 10.43
CA HIS A 138 18.35 0.51 9.70
C HIS A 138 18.58 1.70 10.62
N ALA A 139 17.67 1.96 11.56
CA ALA A 139 17.85 3.00 12.56
C ALA A 139 19.11 2.78 13.40
N LYS A 140 19.48 1.53 13.72
CA LYS A 140 20.75 1.23 14.41
C LYS A 140 21.98 1.57 13.57
N MET A 141 21.89 1.45 12.24
CA MET A 141 22.98 1.80 11.31
C MET A 141 23.12 3.31 11.10
N PHE A 142 22.01 4.06 11.12
CA PHE A 142 22.00 5.50 10.80
C PHE A 142 21.92 6.43 12.01
N ALA A 143 21.50 5.94 13.18
CA ALA A 143 21.42 6.76 14.37
C ALA A 143 22.82 7.26 14.78
N PRO A 144 22.96 8.55 15.16
CA PRO A 144 24.18 9.08 15.74
C PRO A 144 24.66 8.25 16.95
N GLU A 145 25.98 8.16 17.17
CA GLU A 145 26.57 7.32 18.23
C GLU A 145 26.04 7.64 19.65
N ASN A 146 25.62 8.89 19.88
CA ASN A 146 25.07 9.36 21.15
C ASN A 146 23.54 9.23 21.26
N MET A 147 22.90 8.51 20.34
CA MET A 147 21.44 8.40 20.26
C MET A 147 20.98 6.94 20.19
N THR A 148 19.98 6.61 21.00
CA THR A 148 19.34 5.30 20.93
C THR A 148 18.42 5.18 19.70
N VAL A 149 18.21 3.96 19.21
CA VAL A 149 17.25 3.68 18.11
C VAL A 149 15.87 4.24 18.43
N LYS A 150 15.43 4.13 19.69
CA LYS A 150 14.14 4.68 20.15
C LYS A 150 14.09 6.19 20.01
N GLN A 151 15.09 6.92 20.49
CA GLN A 151 15.16 8.37 20.36
C GLN A 151 15.19 8.81 18.89
N PHE A 152 15.96 8.10 18.05
CA PHE A 152 16.05 8.38 16.63
C PHE A 152 14.69 8.23 15.92
N LEU A 153 14.00 7.11 16.16
CA LEU A 153 12.69 6.87 15.55
C LEU A 153 11.58 7.80 16.06
N GLN A 154 11.72 8.37 17.26
CA GLN A 154 10.78 9.38 17.77
C GLN A 154 10.90 10.73 17.06
N MET A 155 11.95 10.97 16.26
CA MET A 155 12.08 12.17 15.45
C MET A 155 11.32 12.10 14.12
N ALA A 156 10.75 10.94 13.77
CA ALA A 156 9.96 10.78 12.55
C ALA A 156 8.65 11.61 12.61
N PRO A 157 8.09 12.06 11.46
CA PRO A 157 6.84 12.82 11.43
C PRO A 157 5.67 12.10 12.12
N GLU A 158 5.57 10.78 11.93
CA GLU A 158 4.59 9.91 12.59
C GLU A 158 5.33 8.75 13.24
N PRO A 159 5.85 8.91 14.47
CA PRO A 159 6.75 7.93 15.07
C PRO A 159 6.02 6.62 15.40
N PRO A 160 6.76 5.50 15.51
CA PRO A 160 6.18 4.23 15.91
C PRO A 160 5.85 4.26 17.42
N LEU A 161 4.97 3.35 17.86
CA LEU A 161 4.68 3.19 19.28
C LEU A 161 5.96 2.76 20.02
N ALA A 162 6.21 3.36 21.18
CA ALA A 162 7.41 3.08 21.98
C ALA A 162 7.54 1.59 22.33
N ASP A 163 6.43 0.94 22.70
CA ASP A 163 6.35 -0.49 23.00
C ASP A 163 6.67 -1.36 21.77
N SER A 164 6.24 -0.93 20.57
CA SER A 164 6.59 -1.61 19.31
C SER A 164 8.10 -1.63 19.08
N VAL A 165 8.79 -0.52 19.36
CA VAL A 165 10.26 -0.44 19.22
C VAL A 165 10.95 -1.37 20.21
N ASP A 166 10.55 -1.33 21.49
CA ASP A 166 11.15 -2.16 22.53
C ASP A 166 10.98 -3.66 22.21
N LYS A 167 9.77 -4.08 21.78
CA LYS A 167 9.49 -5.46 21.35
C LYS A 167 10.26 -5.85 20.10
N SER A 168 10.42 -4.93 19.14
CA SER A 168 11.20 -5.19 17.92
C SER A 168 12.69 -5.32 18.20
N MET A 169 13.26 -4.52 19.10
CA MET A 169 14.65 -4.62 19.53
C MET A 169 14.92 -5.94 20.27
N ALA A 170 14.05 -6.32 21.22
CA ALA A 170 14.16 -7.59 21.93
C ALA A 170 14.10 -8.80 20.97
N PHE A 171 13.24 -8.73 19.94
CA PHE A 171 13.18 -9.77 18.91
C PHE A 171 14.47 -9.90 18.11
N LEU A 172 15.10 -8.77 17.76
CA LEU A 172 16.36 -8.75 17.01
C LEU A 172 17.52 -9.29 17.85
N GLU A 173 17.60 -8.91 19.13
CA GLU A 173 18.64 -9.40 20.06
C GLU A 173 18.61 -10.93 20.22
N VAL A 174 17.42 -11.53 20.28
CA VAL A 174 17.25 -12.98 20.44
C VAL A 174 17.57 -13.75 19.14
N ARG A 175 17.32 -13.15 17.97
CA ARG A 175 17.56 -13.81 16.67
C ARG A 175 18.96 -13.56 16.10
N LEU A 176 19.67 -12.53 16.56
CA LEU A 176 21.07 -12.30 16.23
C LEU A 176 21.97 -13.22 17.10
N ILE A 177 21.81 -14.54 16.95
CA ILE A 177 22.85 -15.51 17.29
C ILE A 177 23.87 -15.52 16.14
N PHE A 178 24.64 -14.44 16.01
CA PHE A 178 25.94 -14.45 15.34
C PHE A 178 26.93 -13.72 16.25
N PRO A 179 27.70 -14.45 17.08
CA PRO A 179 28.67 -13.84 17.98
C PRO A 179 29.90 -13.22 17.29
N SER A 180 29.97 -13.12 15.95
CA SER A 180 31.24 -12.86 15.25
C SER A 180 31.20 -11.93 14.04
N LEU A 181 30.13 -11.16 13.83
CA LEU A 181 30.10 -10.14 12.76
C LEU A 181 29.90 -8.70 13.26
N PHE A 182 29.79 -8.49 14.58
CA PHE A 182 29.58 -7.17 15.19
C PHE A 182 30.77 -6.66 16.01
N CYS A 183 31.88 -7.40 16.04
CA CYS A 183 33.14 -6.95 16.64
C CYS A 183 34.23 -7.12 15.58
N SER A 184 34.95 -6.04 15.25
CA SER A 184 36.13 -5.97 14.36
C SER A 184 35.93 -6.00 12.83
N THR A 185 35.23 -5.04 12.22
CA THR A 185 35.58 -4.53 10.85
C THR A 185 34.72 -3.32 10.44
N PHE A 186 34.87 -2.20 11.14
CA PHE A 186 34.65 -0.88 10.52
C PHE A 186 35.72 0.09 11.05
N SER A 187 36.98 -0.35 10.94
CA SER A 187 38.14 0.53 10.82
C SER A 187 38.63 0.41 9.38
N LEU A 188 37.94 1.08 8.46
CA LEU A 188 38.61 1.54 7.24
C LEU A 188 38.80 3.03 7.36
N SER A 189 40.05 3.36 7.67
CA SER A 189 40.68 4.66 7.57
C SER A 189 40.29 5.37 6.29
N PHE A 190 39.70 6.55 6.41
CA PHE A 190 39.80 7.59 5.39
C PHE A 190 41.19 8.24 5.52
N PHE A 191 42.08 7.88 4.61
CA PHE A 191 43.05 8.81 4.01
C PHE A 191 42.67 8.91 2.52
#